data_AF-A0A455UJB1-F1
#
_entry.id   AF-A0A455UJB1-F1
#
_cell.length_a   1.000
_cell.length_b   1.000
_cell.length_c   1.000
_cell.angle_alpha   90.00
_cell.angle_beta   90.00
_cell.angle_gamma   90.00
#
_symmetry.space_group_name_H-M   'P 1'
#
loop_
_entity.id
_entity.type
_entity.pdbx_description
1 polymer ?
#
loop_
_entity_poly.entity_id
_entity_poly.type
_entity_poly.pdbx_seq_one_letter_code
_entity_poly.pdbx_strand_id
1 'polypeptide(L)'
;MASLLVRPTAPDTLGTVIDVTPASAGWQHVGFRVHKLAKGQRLETSSDDQEVCLVLLTGRATVTCGEHRFEDIGQRMDIFEQIPPMRFICLTMLATRWKRPRT
;
A
#
# COMPACT_ATOMS: atom_id res chain seq x y z
N MET A 1 -12.50 24.87 11.77
CA MET A 1 -11.08 24.46 11.92
C MET A 1 -10.91 23.13 11.21
N ALA A 2 -9.92 22.99 10.33
CA ALA A 2 -9.69 21.74 9.60
C ALA A 2 -8.98 20.73 10.52
N SER A 3 -9.56 19.54 10.71
CA SER A 3 -8.94 18.44 11.45
C SER A 3 -8.20 17.55 10.46
N LEU A 4 -6.92 17.85 10.22
CA LEU A 4 -6.07 17.11 9.26
C LEU A 4 -5.23 16.00 9.93
N LEU A 5 -5.18 15.98 11.26
CA LEU A 5 -4.40 14.99 12.00
C LEU A 5 -5.22 13.70 12.19
N VAL A 6 -4.85 12.64 11.48
CA VAL A 6 -5.34 11.29 11.74
C VAL A 6 -4.38 10.60 12.69
N ARG A 7 -4.85 10.26 13.89
CA ARG A 7 -4.03 9.54 14.88
C ARG A 7 -4.10 8.04 14.62
N PRO A 8 -2.97 7.32 14.72
CA PRO A 8 -2.97 5.87 14.61
C PRO A 8 -3.77 5.23 15.75
N THR A 9 -4.46 4.14 15.44
CA THR A 9 -5.18 3.31 16.41
C THR A 9 -4.42 2.00 16.68
N ALA A 10 -4.87 1.22 17.65
CA ALA A 10 -4.40 -0.17 17.76
C ALA A 10 -4.72 -0.93 16.46
N PRO A 11 -3.86 -1.88 16.03
CA PRO A 11 -4.11 -2.69 14.85
C PRO A 11 -5.43 -3.46 15.00
N ASP A 12 -6.31 -3.36 14.00
CA ASP A 12 -7.52 -4.18 13.94
C ASP A 12 -7.20 -5.65 13.57
N THR A 13 -8.23 -6.45 13.33
CA THR A 13 -8.08 -7.86 12.90
C THR A 13 -7.31 -8.03 11.58
N LEU A 14 -7.30 -7.02 10.72
CA LEU A 14 -6.55 -6.96 9.47
C LEU A 14 -5.20 -6.23 9.63
N GLY A 15 -4.84 -5.87 10.86
CA GLY A 15 -3.64 -5.12 11.18
C GLY A 15 -3.70 -3.64 10.78
N THR A 16 -4.87 -3.09 10.44
CA THR A 16 -5.02 -1.69 10.03
C THR A 16 -4.81 -0.76 11.21
N VAL A 17 -3.90 0.20 11.05
CA VAL A 17 -3.52 1.19 12.08
C VAL A 17 -3.97 2.60 11.70
N ILE A 18 -4.04 2.88 10.40
CA ILE A 18 -4.55 4.12 9.82
C ILE A 18 -5.35 3.75 8.58
N ASP A 19 -6.56 4.29 8.46
CA ASP A 19 -7.38 4.21 7.25
C ASP A 19 -7.94 5.60 6.92
N VAL A 20 -7.47 6.15 5.80
CA VAL A 20 -7.92 7.43 5.26
C VAL A 20 -8.54 7.13 3.90
N THR A 21 -9.84 7.37 3.77
CA THR A 21 -10.58 7.20 2.53
C THR A 21 -10.91 8.56 1.95
N PRO A 22 -11.18 8.67 0.64
CA PRO A 22 -11.67 9.90 0.05
C PRO A 22 -12.90 10.46 0.80
N ALA A 23 -13.80 9.55 1.23
CA ALA A 23 -14.98 9.90 2.01
C ALA A 23 -14.63 10.48 3.39
N SER A 24 -13.66 9.92 4.12
CA SER A 24 -13.27 10.44 5.43
C SER A 24 -12.44 11.72 5.36
N ALA A 25 -11.67 11.91 4.29
CA ALA A 25 -10.82 13.08 4.09
C ALA A 25 -11.55 14.27 3.42
N GLY A 26 -12.72 14.03 2.80
CA GLY A 26 -13.47 15.06 2.09
C GLY A 26 -12.84 15.47 0.75
N TRP A 27 -11.99 14.63 0.16
CA TRP A 27 -11.41 14.82 -1.18
C TRP A 27 -11.80 13.66 -2.11
N GLN A 28 -11.43 13.74 -3.39
CA GLN A 28 -11.98 12.83 -4.40
C GLN A 28 -11.09 11.64 -4.81
N HIS A 29 -9.77 11.68 -4.58
CA HIS A 29 -8.87 10.80 -5.34
C HIS A 29 -8.01 9.85 -4.51
N VAL A 30 -7.49 10.27 -3.35
CA VAL A 30 -6.41 9.50 -2.68
C VAL A 30 -6.95 8.78 -1.45
N GLY A 31 -6.82 7.46 -1.41
CA GLY A 31 -6.88 6.69 -0.17
C GLY A 31 -5.48 6.48 0.41
N PHE A 32 -5.35 6.44 1.73
CA PHE A 32 -4.11 6.06 2.40
C PHE A 32 -4.40 5.12 3.55
N ARG A 33 -3.78 3.93 3.52
CA ARG A 33 -3.96 2.91 4.54
C ARG A 33 -2.62 2.36 5.01
N VAL A 34 -2.48 2.16 6.32
CA VAL A 34 -1.29 1.58 6.94
C VAL A 34 -1.68 0.31 7.66
N HIS A 35 -1.01 -0.79 7.32
CA HIS A 35 -1.15 -2.07 8.00
C HIS A 35 0.14 -2.42 8.76
N LYS A 36 -0.04 -2.92 9.97
CA LYS A 36 0.98 -3.58 10.78
C LYS A 36 0.60 -5.04 10.91
N LEU A 37 1.19 -5.88 10.08
CA LEU A 37 0.94 -7.31 10.04
C LEU A 37 1.90 -8.06 10.96
N ALA A 38 1.37 -9.07 11.67
CA ALA A 38 2.18 -10.03 12.39
C ALA A 38 2.75 -11.10 11.44
N LYS A 39 3.78 -11.83 11.89
CA LYS A 39 4.36 -12.94 11.11
C LYS A 39 3.28 -13.97 10.76
N GLY A 40 3.13 -14.27 9.48
CA GLY A 40 2.15 -15.23 8.97
C GLY A 40 0.73 -14.68 8.78
N GLN A 41 0.48 -13.42 9.17
CA GLN A 41 -0.78 -12.75 8.88
C GLN A 41 -0.87 -12.42 7.38
N ARG A 42 -2.06 -12.57 6.81
CA ARG A 42 -2.35 -12.29 5.41
C ARG A 42 -3.34 -11.15 5.30
N LEU A 43 -3.14 -10.29 4.32
CA LEU A 43 -4.06 -9.23 3.95
C LEU A 43 -4.51 -9.49 2.52
N GLU A 44 -5.81 -9.64 2.33
CA GLU A 44 -6.44 -9.79 1.03
C GLU A 44 -7.37 -8.59 0.81
N THR A 45 -7.26 -7.92 -0.32
CA THR A 45 -8.04 -6.73 -0.65
C THR A 45 -8.22 -6.65 -2.15
N SER A 46 -9.46 -6.37 -2.59
CA SER A 46 -9.73 -5.98 -3.97
C SER A 46 -9.35 -4.52 -4.16
N SER A 47 -8.63 -4.26 -5.25
CA SER A 47 -8.31 -2.90 -5.68
C SER A 47 -9.42 -2.29 -6.55
N ASP A 48 -10.41 -3.11 -6.95
CA ASP A 48 -11.52 -2.75 -7.83
C ASP A 48 -11.05 -1.86 -9.01
N ASP A 49 -11.66 -0.69 -9.20
CA ASP A 49 -11.32 0.26 -10.26
C ASP A 49 -10.19 1.25 -9.87
N GLN A 50 -9.52 1.04 -8.74
CA GLN A 50 -8.46 1.91 -8.23
C GLN A 50 -7.09 1.28 -8.44
N GLU A 51 -6.08 2.13 -8.63
CA GLU A 51 -4.68 1.72 -8.62
C GLU A 51 -4.17 1.71 -7.18
N VAL A 52 -3.50 0.63 -6.76
CA VAL A 52 -2.93 0.52 -5.41
C VAL A 52 -1.41 0.51 -5.49
N CYS A 53 -0.80 1.49 -4.81
CA CYS A 53 0.64 1.53 -4.57
C CYS A 53 0.93 0.93 -3.20
N LEU A 54 1.54 -0.25 -3.19
CA LEU A 54 2.03 -0.89 -1.98
C LEU A 54 3.46 -0.44 -1.68
N VAL A 55 3.67 0.09 -0.48
CA VAL A 55 4.99 0.46 0.02
C VAL A 55 5.33 -0.43 1.21
N LEU A 56 6.33 -1.31 1.04
CA LEU A 56 6.87 -2.08 2.16
C LEU A 56 7.80 -1.17 2.97
N LEU A 57 7.32 -0.73 4.14
CA LEU A 57 8.12 0.13 5.01
C LEU A 57 9.23 -0.67 5.73
N THR A 58 8.89 -1.83 6.27
CA THR A 58 9.82 -2.69 7.01
C THR A 58 9.42 -4.15 6.90
N GLY A 59 10.37 -5.06 7.02
CA GLY A 59 10.15 -6.50 6.99
C GLY A 59 10.13 -7.06 5.58
N ARG A 60 9.69 -8.33 5.48
CA ARG A 60 9.55 -9.06 4.23
C ARG A 60 8.12 -9.55 4.06
N ALA A 61 7.63 -9.56 2.83
CA ALA A 61 6.32 -10.07 2.50
C ALA A 61 6.35 -10.79 1.15
N THR A 62 5.38 -11.67 0.95
CA THR A 62 5.03 -12.16 -0.38
C THR A 62 3.78 -11.42 -0.82
N VAL A 63 3.84 -10.79 -1.99
CA VAL A 63 2.74 -9.98 -2.54
C VAL A 63 2.27 -10.62 -3.84
N THR A 64 0.96 -10.79 -3.96
CA THR A 64 0.31 -11.30 -5.16
C THR A 64 -0.61 -10.22 -5.72
N CYS A 65 -0.45 -9.93 -7.01
CA CYS A 65 -1.13 -8.89 -7.75
C CYS A 65 -1.59 -9.47 -9.09
N GLY A 66 -2.86 -9.89 -9.16
CA GLY A 66 -3.36 -10.65 -10.32
C GLY A 66 -2.53 -11.92 -10.55
N GLU A 67 -2.03 -12.09 -11.77
CA GLU A 67 -1.18 -13.21 -12.17
C GLU A 67 0.28 -13.09 -11.67
N HIS A 68 0.68 -11.94 -11.13
CA HIS A 68 2.04 -11.71 -10.68
C HIS A 68 2.21 -12.02 -9.19
N ARG A 69 3.20 -12.83 -8.86
CA ARG A 69 3.60 -13.15 -7.49
C ARG A 69 5.05 -12.72 -7.26
N PHE A 70 5.25 -11.93 -6.22
CA PHE A 70 6.55 -11.44 -5.78
C PHE A 70 6.83 -12.01 -4.40
N GLU A 71 7.79 -12.94 -4.31
CA GLU A 71 8.12 -13.66 -3.09
C GLU A 71 9.29 -13.03 -2.33
N ASP A 72 9.23 -13.07 -0.99
CA ASP A 72 10.26 -12.57 -0.07
C ASP A 72 10.75 -11.15 -0.42
N ILE A 73 9.85 -10.27 -0.84
CA ILE A 73 10.17 -8.88 -1.14
C ILE A 73 10.26 -8.05 0.13
N GLY A 74 11.18 -7.09 0.14
CA GLY A 74 11.52 -6.29 1.31
C GLY A 74 12.93 -6.60 1.80
N GLN A 75 13.75 -5.57 1.91
CA GLN A 75 15.15 -5.69 2.34
C GLN A 75 15.44 -4.95 3.64
N ARG A 76 14.53 -4.08 4.05
CA ARG A 76 14.74 -3.13 5.13
C ARG A 76 14.06 -3.60 6.40
N MET A 77 14.80 -3.77 7.49
CA MET A 77 14.24 -4.18 8.79
C MET A 77 13.97 -2.98 9.71
N ASP A 78 14.70 -1.88 9.50
CA ASP A 78 14.51 -0.60 10.17
C ASP A 78 14.42 0.56 9.15
N ILE A 79 13.45 1.46 9.35
CA ILE A 79 13.22 2.65 8.51
C ILE A 79 14.41 3.61 8.47
N PHE A 80 15.34 3.53 9.44
CA PHE A 80 16.52 4.36 9.53
C PHE A 80 17.75 3.79 8.80
N GLU A 81 17.66 2.62 8.18
CA GLU A 81 18.80 1.93 7.52
C GLU A 81 19.33 2.64 6.25
N GLN A 82 18.89 3.86 5.92
CA GLN A 82 19.24 4.59 4.67
C GLN A 82 19.02 3.81 3.36
N ILE A 83 18.36 2.64 3.43
CA ILE A 83 17.94 1.86 2.27
C ILE A 83 16.57 2.40 1.81
N PRO A 84 16.41 2.74 0.51
CA PRO A 84 15.13 3.21 0.01
C PRO A 84 14.07 2.11 0.13
N PRO A 85 12.83 2.45 0.53
CA PRO A 85 11.77 1.47 0.63
C PRO A 85 11.44 0.90 -0.75
N MET A 86 11.18 -0.40 -0.79
CA MET A 86 10.72 -1.04 -2.02
C MET A 86 9.27 -0.61 -2.28
N ARG A 87 9.00 -0.17 -3.51
CA ARG A 87 7.67 0.29 -3.95
C ARG A 87 7.18 -0.64 -5.05
N PHE A 88 5.96 -1.14 -4.88
CA PHE A 88 5.25 -1.89 -5.92
C PHE A 88 3.96 -1.16 -6.26
N ILE A 89 3.74 -0.91 -7.54
CA ILE A 89 2.47 -0.39 -8.02
C ILE A 89 1.72 -1.59 -8.61
N CYS A 90 0.65 -1.97 -7.93
CA CYS A 90 -0.28 -2.99 -8.37
C CYS A 90 -1.34 -2.29 -9.24
N LEU A 91 -1.10 -2.27 -10.55
CA LEU A 91 -2.13 -1.87 -11.51
C LEU A 91 -3.08 -3.04 -11.67
N THR A 92 -4.29 -2.94 -11.10
CA THR A 92 -5.40 -3.74 -11.65
C THR A 92 -5.51 -3.31 -13.10
N MET A 93 -5.51 -4.30 -14.00
CA MET A 93 -5.36 -4.08 -15.44
C MET A 93 -6.57 -3.32 -16.04
N LEU A 94 -6.66 -2.00 -15.81
CA LEU A 94 -7.11 -1.09 -16.85
C LEU A 94 -5.95 -1.07 -17.84
N ALA A 95 -6.14 -1.75 -18.97
CA ALA A 95 -5.20 -1.77 -20.08
C ALA A 95 -5.08 -0.40 -20.74
N THR A 96 -4.64 0.63 -20.01
CA THR A 96 -4.10 1.85 -20.60
C THR A 96 -2.62 1.63 -20.81
N ARG A 97 -2.30 1.06 -21.98
CA ARG A 97 -0.98 1.10 -22.61
C ARG A 97 -0.33 2.48 -22.38
N TRP A 98 0.59 2.58 -21.43
CA TRP A 98 1.49 3.73 -21.34
C TRP A 98 2.52 3.61 -22.46
N LYS A 99 2.19 4.12 -23.66
CA LYS A 99 3.20 4.40 -24.69
C LYS A 99 3.98 5.63 -24.25
N ARG A 100 5.25 5.45 -23.85
CA ARG A 100 6.19 6.58 -23.73
C ARG A 100 6.20 7.37 -25.05
N PRO A 101 6.05 8.70 -25.06
CA PRO A 101 6.52 9.50 -26.18
C PRO A 101 8.04 9.38 -26.20
N ARG A 102 8.59 8.90 -27.32
CA ARG A 102 10.01 9.06 -27.62
C ARG A 102 10.24 10.53 -27.96
N THR A 103 11.10 11.20 -27.22
CA THR A 103 11.91 12.30 -27.74
C THR A 103 13.33 11.80 -27.90
#